data_AF-A0A6A6V6C7-F1
#
_entry.id   AF-A0A6A6V6C7-F1
#
_cell.length_a   1.000
_cell.length_b   1.000
_cell.length_c   1.000
_cell.angle_alpha   90.00
_cell.angle_beta   90.00
_cell.angle_gamma   90.00
#
_symmetry.space_group_name_H-M   'P 1'
#
loop_
_entity.id
_entity.type
_entity.pdbx_description
1 polymer ?
#
loop_
_entity_poly.entity_id
_entity_poly.type
_entity_poly.pdbx_seq_one_letter_code
_entity_poly.pdbx_strand_id
1 'polypeptide(L)'
;MSTMNREKPTYSSQSVKPRIIIHGGAGNLTRTTLSREQYAAYQVSLRRILASSWALLSVPGAKAIDIATYAVSQLEDDPLYNSGKGAVFTRAGTIELESSIMVSNGYRKRGVSCMLLKHVKNPIKLARELLVRGEEPNGGGAQDHCQYSGGYVEKLAEEWGFERVDPSYFYTEKRWREHKRGLKEKDHQFEQSRTSDYVPDVSLLSEWERTHYIPLGTCGAVVLDGSGAICVATSTGGLTNKLPGRIGDTPTMGTGFWAEEWQNLVSFSNLPKIPQRPATRLPLERFSRGDLFSLVNDCLPSLSRPSPPLTDYRPPPATHKLRPTRTAVALSGTGNGDTFIRMAACRTIAAKSRFTGAPLSDTVSWMAGRGGELQRSAGHRWGVTHEGVGGIIGIELCGTQSSVVWDFNCGGMFRAWVEEDGTMKSLIFREDDYDSGPK
;
A
#
# COMPACT_ATOMS: atom_id res chain seq x y z
N MET A 1 -39.93 -4.93 -21.05
CA MET A 1 -38.97 -4.69 -19.94
C MET A 1 -37.81 -3.89 -20.50
N SER A 2 -37.74 -2.61 -20.14
CA SER A 2 -36.74 -1.66 -20.66
C SER A 2 -35.38 -1.93 -20.00
N THR A 3 -34.40 -2.38 -20.78
CA THR A 3 -33.00 -2.42 -20.37
C THR A 3 -32.49 -0.99 -20.32
N MET A 4 -32.45 -0.40 -19.12
CA MET A 4 -31.73 0.85 -18.89
C MET A 4 -30.25 0.62 -19.23
N ASN A 5 -29.87 1.13 -20.40
CA ASN A 5 -28.48 1.32 -20.78
C ASN A 5 -27.88 2.31 -19.78
N ARG A 6 -27.16 1.82 -18.76
CA ARG A 6 -26.31 2.69 -17.94
C ARG A 6 -25.20 3.19 -18.84
N GLU A 7 -25.33 4.41 -19.34
CA GLU A 7 -24.24 5.13 -19.99
C GLU A 7 -23.01 5.06 -19.07
N LYS A 8 -21.92 4.44 -19.57
CA LYS A 8 -20.62 4.51 -18.89
C LYS A 8 -20.22 5.99 -18.85
N PRO A 9 -19.83 6.55 -17.69
CA PRO A 9 -19.40 7.93 -17.63
C PRO A 9 -18.22 8.14 -18.60
N THR A 10 -18.44 8.97 -19.61
CA THR A 10 -17.42 9.39 -20.56
C THR A 10 -16.56 10.45 -19.89
N TYR A 11 -15.36 10.06 -19.45
CA TYR A 11 -14.41 11.00 -18.88
C TYR A 11 -13.91 11.97 -19.95
N SER A 12 -13.87 13.25 -19.61
CA SER A 12 -13.20 14.29 -20.40
C SER A 12 -11.75 13.85 -20.67
N SER A 13 -11.36 13.85 -21.94
CA SER A 13 -10.10 13.36 -22.51
C SER A 13 -8.86 14.19 -22.14
N GLN A 14 -8.74 14.64 -20.90
CA GLN A 14 -7.55 15.35 -20.43
C GLN A 14 -6.48 14.31 -20.06
N SER A 15 -5.34 14.41 -20.74
CA SER A 15 -4.18 13.54 -20.51
C SER A 15 -3.72 13.67 -19.06
N VAL A 16 -3.66 12.56 -18.34
CA VAL A 16 -3.06 12.49 -17.00
C VAL A 16 -1.55 12.35 -17.17
N LYS A 17 -0.76 13.04 -16.34
CA LYS A 17 0.70 12.82 -16.33
C LYS A 17 0.98 11.46 -15.68
N PRO A 18 1.65 10.52 -16.37
CA PRO A 18 1.97 9.22 -15.78
C PRO A 18 2.84 9.34 -14.53
N ARG A 19 2.65 8.42 -13.58
CA ARG A 19 3.43 8.37 -12.34
C ARG A 19 3.79 6.93 -11.99
N ILE A 20 4.94 6.75 -11.36
CA ILE A 20 5.40 5.44 -10.88
C ILE A 20 6.17 5.61 -9.58
N ILE A 21 5.90 4.70 -8.64
CA ILE A 21 6.71 4.49 -7.44
C ILE A 21 6.89 2.98 -7.22
N ILE A 22 8.09 2.57 -6.81
CA ILE A 22 8.45 1.20 -6.49
C ILE A 22 9.02 1.10 -5.07
N HIS A 23 8.88 -0.06 -4.43
CA HIS A 23 9.57 -0.38 -3.18
C HIS A 23 10.24 -1.76 -3.23
N GLY A 24 11.38 -1.87 -2.54
CA GLY A 24 12.15 -3.11 -2.36
C GLY A 24 12.04 -3.72 -0.96
N GLY A 25 11.14 -3.19 -0.13
CA GLY A 25 10.89 -3.65 1.23
C GLY A 25 11.22 -2.62 2.31
N ALA A 26 10.62 -2.82 3.48
CA ALA A 26 10.78 -1.99 4.68
C ALA A 26 11.19 -2.85 5.88
N GLY A 27 11.85 -2.25 6.87
CA GLY A 27 12.21 -2.96 8.09
C GLY A 27 13.22 -2.21 8.97
N ASN A 28 13.90 -2.97 9.82
CA ASN A 28 14.90 -2.45 10.75
C ASN A 28 16.23 -2.09 10.05
N LEU A 29 16.16 -1.19 9.07
CA LEU A 29 17.31 -0.65 8.36
C LEU A 29 17.90 0.50 9.17
N THR A 30 19.15 0.36 9.57
CA THR A 30 19.95 1.42 10.17
C THR A 30 21.26 1.51 9.37
N ARG A 31 22.04 2.56 9.61
CA ARG A 31 23.40 2.67 9.03
C ARG A 31 24.31 1.55 9.50
N THR A 32 24.05 0.98 10.67
CA THR A 32 24.82 -0.16 11.20
C THR A 32 24.38 -1.49 10.60
N THR A 33 23.10 -1.65 10.26
CA THR A 33 22.58 -2.90 9.66
C THR A 33 22.69 -2.95 8.14
N LEU A 34 22.94 -1.80 7.48
CA LEU A 34 23.12 -1.68 6.02
C LEU A 34 24.48 -1.04 5.70
N SER A 35 25.41 -1.83 5.14
CA SER A 35 26.73 -1.33 4.74
C SER A 35 26.64 -0.31 3.60
N ARG A 36 27.68 0.50 3.40
CA ARG A 36 27.73 1.50 2.33
C ARG A 36 27.70 0.85 0.95
N GLU A 37 28.34 -0.30 0.79
CA GLU A 37 28.34 -1.10 -0.44
C GLU A 37 26.95 -1.66 -0.72
N GLN A 38 26.27 -2.18 0.30
CA GLN A 38 24.89 -2.66 0.16
C GLN A 38 23.94 -1.51 -0.19
N TYR A 39 24.06 -0.37 0.49
CA TYR A 39 23.29 0.83 0.18
C TYR A 39 23.47 1.25 -1.29
N ALA A 40 24.72 1.29 -1.77
CA ALA A 40 25.03 1.61 -3.16
C ALA A 40 24.43 0.59 -4.13
N ALA A 41 24.50 -0.71 -3.82
CA ALA A 41 23.91 -1.77 -4.65
C ALA A 41 22.38 -1.63 -4.75
N TYR A 42 21.69 -1.37 -3.64
CA TYR A 42 20.24 -1.12 -3.65
C TYR A 42 19.88 0.15 -4.42
N GLN A 43 20.66 1.23 -4.27
CA GLN A 43 20.46 2.48 -5.04
C GLN A 43 20.61 2.26 -6.54
N VAL A 44 21.64 1.53 -6.98
CA VAL A 44 21.87 1.20 -8.39
C VAL A 44 20.71 0.36 -8.94
N SER A 45 20.30 -0.68 -8.21
CA SER A 45 19.20 -1.54 -8.63
C SER A 45 17.88 -0.78 -8.73
N LEU A 46 17.48 -0.05 -7.67
CA LEU A 46 16.25 0.75 -7.64
C LEU A 46 16.18 1.74 -8.81
N ARG A 47 17.27 2.48 -9.06
CA ARG A 47 17.34 3.45 -10.17
C ARG A 47 17.25 2.78 -11.53
N ARG A 48 17.92 1.65 -11.74
CA ARG A 48 17.84 0.88 -13.00
C ARG A 48 16.41 0.37 -13.27
N ILE A 49 15.77 -0.20 -12.25
CA ILE A 49 14.40 -0.73 -12.36
C ILE A 49 13.42 0.41 -12.64
N LEU A 50 13.53 1.52 -11.90
CA LEU A 50 12.70 2.70 -12.13
C LEU A 50 12.92 3.28 -13.54
N ALA A 51 14.18 3.44 -13.97
CA ALA A 51 14.50 4.03 -15.26
C ALA A 51 13.95 3.22 -16.44
N SER A 52 14.14 1.90 -16.43
CA SER A 52 13.61 1.03 -17.48
C SER A 52 12.07 0.98 -17.47
N SER A 53 11.45 0.97 -16.29
CA SER A 53 9.98 0.99 -16.18
C SER A 53 9.40 2.34 -16.63
N TRP A 54 10.07 3.44 -16.30
CA TRP A 54 9.67 4.79 -16.73
C TRP A 54 9.79 4.98 -18.24
N ALA A 55 10.83 4.42 -18.86
CA ALA A 55 11.00 4.44 -20.31
C ALA A 55 9.80 3.77 -21.01
N LEU A 56 9.34 2.63 -20.49
CA LEU A 56 8.15 1.94 -21.00
C LEU A 56 6.85 2.71 -20.72
N LEU A 57 6.70 3.29 -19.53
CA LEU A 57 5.52 4.08 -19.15
C LEU A 57 5.38 5.38 -19.97
N SER A 58 6.50 5.94 -20.42
CA SER A 58 6.53 7.15 -21.23
C SER A 58 6.06 6.94 -22.67
N VAL A 59 5.89 5.69 -23.11
CA VAL A 59 5.34 5.36 -24.43
C VAL A 59 3.84 5.67 -24.47
N PRO A 60 3.34 6.41 -25.47
CA PRO A 60 1.90 6.67 -25.61
C PRO A 60 1.08 5.36 -25.63
N GLY A 61 0.04 5.30 -24.80
CA GLY A 61 -0.82 4.11 -24.71
C GLY A 61 -0.30 2.99 -23.80
N ALA A 62 0.85 3.18 -23.14
CA ALA A 62 1.31 2.27 -22.08
C ALA A 62 0.23 2.10 -21.00
N LYS A 63 0.02 0.86 -20.55
CA LYS A 63 -0.99 0.51 -19.56
C LYS A 63 -0.36 0.31 -18.19
N ALA A 64 -0.97 0.87 -17.15
CA ALA A 64 -0.47 0.80 -15.78
C ALA A 64 -0.21 -0.64 -15.31
N ILE A 65 -1.10 -1.59 -15.68
CA ILE A 65 -0.96 -3.01 -15.34
C ILE A 65 0.30 -3.65 -15.93
N ASP A 66 0.66 -3.33 -17.17
CA ASP A 66 1.81 -3.91 -17.84
C ASP A 66 3.12 -3.37 -17.25
N ILE A 67 3.15 -2.06 -16.96
CA ILE A 67 4.31 -1.41 -16.34
C ILE A 67 4.50 -1.86 -14.88
N ALA A 68 3.42 -1.97 -14.10
CA ALA A 68 3.50 -2.47 -12.72
C ALA A 68 4.01 -3.92 -12.70
N THR A 69 3.52 -4.76 -13.62
CA THR A 69 3.99 -6.14 -13.79
C THR A 69 5.48 -6.17 -14.17
N TYR A 70 5.90 -5.35 -15.14
CA TYR A 70 7.29 -5.26 -15.55
C TYR A 70 8.19 -4.86 -14.39
N ALA A 71 7.87 -3.77 -13.69
CA ALA A 71 8.66 -3.25 -12.58
C ALA A 71 8.85 -4.28 -11.46
N VAL A 72 7.78 -4.98 -11.06
CA VAL A 72 7.86 -6.02 -10.02
C VAL A 72 8.61 -7.26 -10.52
N SER A 73 8.50 -7.62 -11.81
CA SER A 73 9.29 -8.74 -12.34
C SER A 73 10.79 -8.45 -12.33
N GLN A 74 11.20 -7.19 -12.51
CA GLN A 74 12.61 -6.81 -12.36
C GLN A 74 13.07 -6.88 -10.89
N LEU A 75 12.17 -6.61 -9.93
CA LEU A 75 12.45 -6.80 -8.50
C LEU A 75 12.53 -8.30 -8.16
N GLU A 76 11.70 -9.15 -8.78
CA GLU A 76 11.74 -10.62 -8.63
C GLU A 76 13.01 -11.25 -9.23
N ASP A 77 13.58 -10.67 -10.28
CA ASP A 77 14.78 -11.22 -10.92
C ASP A 77 16.09 -10.76 -10.23
N ASP A 78 16.01 -9.79 -9.31
CA ASP A 78 17.17 -9.22 -8.62
C ASP A 78 17.35 -9.85 -7.21
N PRO A 79 18.47 -10.57 -6.97
CA PRO A 79 18.71 -11.31 -5.73
C PRO A 79 18.83 -10.44 -4.46
N LEU A 80 18.87 -9.11 -4.59
CA LEU A 80 18.86 -8.20 -3.46
C LEU A 80 17.52 -8.20 -2.72
N TYR A 81 16.43 -8.55 -3.40
CA TYR A 81 15.08 -8.41 -2.91
C TYR A 81 14.48 -9.72 -2.41
N ASN A 82 13.54 -9.63 -1.46
CA ASN A 82 12.82 -10.80 -0.93
C ASN A 82 11.58 -11.11 -1.78
N SER A 83 11.81 -11.48 -3.04
CA SER A 83 10.77 -11.85 -4.00
C SER A 83 11.41 -12.58 -5.15
N GLY A 84 10.80 -13.65 -5.67
CA GLY A 84 11.41 -14.45 -6.74
C GLY A 84 12.83 -14.89 -6.37
N LYS A 85 13.81 -14.52 -7.20
CA LYS A 85 15.24 -14.74 -6.93
C LYS A 85 15.66 -13.93 -5.72
N GLY A 86 16.13 -14.61 -4.67
CA GLY A 86 16.45 -13.97 -3.39
C GLY A 86 15.32 -14.01 -2.36
N ALA A 87 14.25 -14.75 -2.63
CA ALA A 87 13.22 -15.08 -1.64
C ALA A 87 13.80 -15.82 -0.42
N VAL A 88 13.18 -15.58 0.73
CA VAL A 88 13.52 -16.21 2.01
C VAL A 88 13.01 -17.66 2.10
N PHE A 89 13.61 -18.44 3.00
CA PHE A 89 13.26 -19.85 3.20
C PHE A 89 12.23 -20.05 4.31
N THR A 90 11.37 -21.06 4.14
CA THR A 90 10.52 -21.62 5.20
C THR A 90 11.38 -22.37 6.22
N ARG A 91 10.79 -22.78 7.36
CA ARG A 91 11.46 -23.66 8.33
C ARG A 91 11.90 -25.00 7.74
N ALA A 92 11.22 -25.48 6.70
CA ALA A 92 11.55 -26.72 6.02
C ALA A 92 12.68 -26.56 4.99
N GLY A 93 13.26 -25.35 4.85
CA GLY A 93 14.29 -25.08 3.85
C GLY A 93 13.73 -25.00 2.42
N THR A 94 12.42 -24.83 2.25
CA THR A 94 11.77 -24.61 0.96
C THR A 94 11.52 -23.12 0.70
N ILE A 95 11.19 -22.75 -0.54
CA ILE A 95 10.78 -21.39 -0.92
C ILE A 95 9.33 -21.42 -1.37
N GLU A 96 8.54 -20.45 -0.89
CA GLU A 96 7.11 -20.32 -1.18
C GLU A 96 6.77 -18.85 -1.46
N LEU A 97 6.36 -18.58 -2.70
CA LEU A 97 6.17 -17.23 -3.22
C LEU A 97 4.69 -16.84 -3.24
N GLU A 98 4.46 -15.54 -3.10
CA GLU A 98 3.14 -14.93 -3.08
C GLU A 98 3.16 -13.64 -3.91
N SER A 99 2.12 -13.38 -4.70
CA SER A 99 2.02 -12.15 -5.49
C SER A 99 0.57 -11.74 -5.73
N SER A 100 0.35 -10.45 -5.97
CA SER A 100 -0.94 -9.85 -6.22
C SER A 100 -0.86 -8.66 -7.17
N ILE A 101 -1.99 -8.39 -7.82
CA ILE A 101 -2.15 -7.24 -8.71
C ILE A 101 -3.57 -6.71 -8.61
N MET A 102 -3.74 -5.39 -8.67
CA MET A 102 -5.06 -4.75 -8.69
C MET A 102 -5.05 -3.47 -9.51
N VAL A 103 -6.10 -3.26 -10.29
CA VAL A 103 -6.34 -2.08 -11.12
C VAL A 103 -7.59 -1.34 -10.65
N SER A 104 -7.61 -0.02 -10.78
CA SER A 104 -8.79 0.75 -10.38
C SER A 104 -10.01 0.51 -11.27
N ASN A 105 -9.79 0.24 -12.56
CA ASN A 105 -10.83 0.07 -13.57
C ASN A 105 -10.39 -0.87 -14.71
N GLY A 106 -11.27 -1.05 -15.70
CA GLY A 106 -11.00 -1.81 -16.94
C GLY A 106 -11.31 -3.31 -16.87
N TYR A 107 -11.30 -3.91 -15.69
CA TYR A 107 -11.47 -5.36 -15.47
C TYR A 107 -12.63 -5.64 -14.49
N ARG A 108 -13.33 -6.76 -14.66
CA ARG A 108 -14.54 -7.11 -13.86
C ARG A 108 -14.22 -7.29 -12.38
N LYS A 109 -13.26 -8.17 -12.07
CA LYS A 109 -12.83 -8.45 -10.69
C LYS A 109 -11.82 -7.46 -10.14
N ARG A 110 -11.14 -6.70 -11.02
CA ARG A 110 -10.14 -5.65 -10.71
C ARG A 110 -8.89 -6.10 -9.98
N GLY A 111 -8.88 -7.22 -9.25
CA GLY A 111 -7.70 -7.70 -8.55
C GLY A 111 -7.63 -9.22 -8.45
N VAL A 112 -6.42 -9.73 -8.44
CA VAL A 112 -6.10 -11.16 -8.31
C VAL A 112 -4.85 -11.36 -7.47
N SER A 113 -4.81 -12.45 -6.72
CA SER A 113 -3.63 -12.93 -6.03
C SER A 113 -3.34 -14.40 -6.31
N CYS A 114 -2.06 -14.75 -6.26
CA CYS A 114 -1.57 -16.14 -6.26
C CYS A 114 -0.62 -16.36 -5.06
N MET A 115 -0.68 -17.53 -4.45
CA MET A 115 0.08 -17.85 -3.23
C MET A 115 0.59 -19.29 -3.23
N LEU A 116 1.61 -19.56 -2.41
CA LEU A 116 2.24 -20.87 -2.29
C LEU A 116 2.85 -21.39 -3.60
N LEU A 117 3.34 -20.49 -4.45
CA LEU A 117 4.06 -20.84 -5.68
C LEU A 117 5.49 -21.28 -5.35
N LYS A 118 6.02 -22.22 -6.11
CA LYS A 118 7.33 -22.87 -5.90
C LYS A 118 8.17 -22.98 -7.18
N HIS A 119 7.56 -22.89 -8.36
CA HIS A 119 8.24 -23.15 -9.63
C HIS A 119 8.03 -22.05 -10.68
N VAL A 120 7.10 -21.12 -10.48
CA VAL A 120 6.86 -20.01 -11.40
C VAL A 120 7.93 -18.94 -11.18
N LYS A 121 8.77 -18.68 -12.18
CA LYS A 121 9.91 -17.74 -12.07
C LYS A 121 9.51 -16.34 -11.62
N ASN A 122 8.44 -15.81 -12.22
CA ASN A 122 7.91 -14.48 -11.94
C ASN A 122 6.44 -14.55 -11.50
N PRO A 123 6.15 -14.72 -10.20
CA PRO A 123 4.80 -14.72 -9.65
C PRO A 123 3.91 -13.58 -10.14
N ILE A 124 4.43 -12.35 -10.27
CA ILE A 124 3.62 -11.20 -10.68
C ILE A 124 3.11 -11.32 -12.11
N LYS A 125 3.88 -11.92 -13.02
CA LYS A 125 3.44 -12.16 -14.40
C LYS A 125 2.26 -13.13 -14.43
N LEU A 126 2.26 -14.13 -13.55
CA LEU A 126 1.14 -15.05 -13.41
C LEU A 126 -0.08 -14.36 -12.78
N ALA A 127 0.09 -13.53 -11.76
CA ALA A 127 -0.99 -12.73 -11.18
C ALA A 127 -1.66 -11.83 -12.23
N ARG A 128 -0.87 -11.15 -13.07
CA ARG A 128 -1.36 -10.37 -14.21
C ARG A 128 -2.17 -11.24 -15.17
N GLU A 129 -1.63 -12.40 -15.55
CA GLU A 129 -2.29 -13.27 -16.52
C GLU A 129 -3.61 -13.85 -16.00
N LEU A 130 -3.68 -14.23 -14.72
CA LEU A 130 -4.91 -14.65 -14.07
C LEU A 130 -5.97 -13.54 -14.05
N LEU A 131 -5.55 -12.27 -13.93
CA LEU A 131 -6.46 -11.13 -14.03
C LEU A 131 -6.97 -10.94 -15.46
N VAL A 132 -6.08 -10.95 -16.45
CA VAL A 132 -6.41 -10.73 -17.87
C VAL A 132 -7.27 -11.86 -18.41
N ARG A 133 -6.89 -13.13 -18.19
CA ARG A 133 -7.67 -14.28 -18.64
C ARG A 133 -9.02 -14.38 -17.97
N GLY A 134 -9.18 -13.87 -16.75
CA GLY A 134 -10.47 -13.85 -16.06
C GLY A 134 -11.57 -13.08 -16.78
N GLU A 135 -11.23 -12.26 -17.80
CA GLU A 135 -12.21 -11.60 -18.66
C GLU A 135 -12.81 -12.54 -19.73
N GLU A 136 -12.11 -13.63 -20.06
CA GLU A 136 -12.54 -14.61 -21.07
C GLU A 136 -13.47 -15.70 -20.48
N PRO A 137 -14.34 -16.31 -21.31
CA PRO A 137 -15.14 -17.47 -20.88
C PRO A 137 -14.23 -18.59 -20.35
N ASN A 138 -14.48 -19.03 -19.11
CA ASN A 138 -13.68 -20.05 -18.40
C ASN A 138 -12.21 -19.67 -18.09
N GLY A 139 -11.76 -18.47 -18.48
CA GLY A 139 -10.44 -17.93 -18.15
C GLY A 139 -9.25 -18.85 -18.37
N GLY A 140 -9.27 -19.66 -19.44
CA GLY A 140 -8.22 -20.64 -19.71
C GLY A 140 -8.07 -21.71 -18.63
N GLY A 141 -9.14 -22.03 -17.89
CA GLY A 141 -9.16 -22.98 -16.77
C GLY A 141 -9.09 -22.32 -15.39
N ALA A 142 -8.70 -21.04 -15.30
CA ALA A 142 -8.70 -20.31 -14.03
C ALA A 142 -10.09 -19.84 -13.60
N GLN A 143 -11.03 -19.72 -14.55
CA GLN A 143 -12.34 -19.06 -14.31
C GLN A 143 -12.16 -17.62 -13.81
N ASP A 144 -13.16 -17.06 -13.12
CA ASP A 144 -13.18 -15.67 -12.65
C ASP A 144 -13.06 -15.59 -11.11
N HIS A 145 -11.97 -16.14 -10.56
CA HIS A 145 -11.66 -16.03 -9.12
C HIS A 145 -10.61 -14.95 -8.82
N CYS A 146 -10.62 -14.45 -7.58
CA CYS A 146 -9.71 -13.40 -7.10
C CYS A 146 -8.47 -13.95 -6.37
N GLN A 147 -8.47 -15.20 -5.91
CA GLN A 147 -7.35 -15.76 -5.15
C GLN A 147 -7.10 -17.22 -5.55
N TYR A 148 -5.85 -17.56 -5.83
CA TYR A 148 -5.41 -18.89 -6.25
C TYR A 148 -4.24 -19.37 -5.40
N SER A 149 -4.13 -20.67 -5.16
CA SER A 149 -3.06 -21.23 -4.35
C SER A 149 -2.45 -22.50 -4.94
N GLY A 150 -1.13 -22.63 -4.76
CA GLY A 150 -0.38 -23.87 -4.88
C GLY A 150 -0.44 -24.55 -6.25
N GLY A 151 -0.43 -25.88 -6.24
CA GLY A 151 -0.17 -26.70 -7.43
C GLY A 151 -1.17 -26.54 -8.58
N TYR A 152 -2.44 -26.21 -8.30
CA TYR A 152 -3.43 -26.02 -9.36
C TYR A 152 -3.07 -24.84 -10.26
N VAL A 153 -2.71 -23.70 -9.67
CA VAL A 153 -2.36 -22.50 -10.44
C VAL A 153 -1.00 -22.62 -11.12
N GLU A 154 -0.07 -23.40 -10.56
CA GLU A 154 1.19 -23.73 -11.25
C GLU A 154 0.98 -24.63 -12.47
N LYS A 155 0.03 -25.58 -12.39
CA LYS A 155 -0.35 -26.40 -13.54
C LYS A 155 -0.94 -25.53 -14.67
N LEU A 156 -1.81 -24.58 -14.32
CA LEU A 156 -2.33 -23.62 -15.30
C LEU A 156 -1.20 -22.77 -15.91
N ALA A 157 -0.26 -22.31 -15.08
CA ALA A 157 0.89 -21.53 -15.56
C ALA A 157 1.71 -22.34 -16.59
N GLU A 158 1.93 -23.63 -16.35
CA GLU A 158 2.58 -24.53 -17.30
C GLU A 158 1.81 -24.66 -18.61
N GLU A 159 0.50 -24.94 -18.53
CA GLU A 159 -0.37 -25.05 -19.70
C GLU A 159 -0.42 -23.74 -20.52
N TRP A 160 -0.21 -22.59 -19.86
CA TRP A 160 -0.16 -21.28 -20.51
C TRP A 160 1.24 -20.88 -20.99
N GLY A 161 2.24 -21.76 -20.83
CA GLY A 161 3.61 -21.54 -21.33
C GLY A 161 4.47 -20.64 -20.45
N PHE A 162 4.17 -20.50 -19.16
CA PHE A 162 5.03 -19.77 -18.23
C PHE A 162 6.34 -20.53 -17.98
N GLU A 163 7.44 -19.78 -17.87
CA GLU A 163 8.74 -20.33 -17.51
C GLU A 163 8.69 -20.94 -16.09
N ARG A 164 8.85 -22.27 -16.05
CA ARG A 164 9.06 -23.02 -14.81
C ARG A 164 10.54 -23.13 -14.53
N VAL A 165 10.92 -22.92 -13.29
CA VAL A 165 12.31 -23.02 -12.82
C VAL A 165 12.42 -24.05 -11.70
N ASP A 166 13.59 -24.66 -11.59
CA ASP A 166 13.95 -25.42 -10.39
C ASP A 166 14.01 -24.46 -9.19
N PRO A 167 13.59 -24.88 -7.98
CA PRO A 167 13.69 -24.05 -6.79
C PRO A 167 15.10 -23.48 -6.51
N SER A 168 16.17 -24.11 -7.03
CA SER A 168 17.54 -23.58 -6.97
C SER A 168 17.70 -22.23 -7.67
N TYR A 169 16.82 -21.84 -8.60
CA TYR A 169 16.82 -20.51 -9.20
C TYR A 169 16.60 -19.41 -8.15
N PHE A 170 15.70 -19.67 -7.19
CA PHE A 170 15.34 -18.70 -6.17
C PHE A 170 16.38 -18.58 -5.06
N TYR A 171 17.26 -19.59 -4.95
CA TYR A 171 18.28 -19.71 -3.91
C TYR A 171 19.30 -18.56 -3.98
N THR A 172 19.67 -18.06 -2.80
CA THR A 172 20.92 -17.32 -2.63
C THR A 172 21.60 -17.77 -1.35
N GLU A 173 22.94 -17.83 -1.38
CA GLU A 173 23.75 -18.19 -0.22
C GLU A 173 23.47 -17.27 0.98
N LYS A 174 23.23 -15.98 0.74
CA LYS A 174 22.86 -15.00 1.76
C LYS A 174 21.59 -15.42 2.52
N ARG A 175 20.50 -15.69 1.78
CA ARG A 175 19.21 -16.07 2.37
C ARG A 175 19.28 -17.41 3.08
N TRP A 176 20.09 -18.34 2.57
CA TRP A 176 20.31 -19.63 3.20
C TRP A 176 21.03 -19.50 4.55
N ARG A 177 22.05 -18.65 4.63
CA ARG A 177 22.74 -18.36 5.90
C ARG A 177 21.81 -17.71 6.92
N GLU A 178 20.96 -16.77 6.49
CA GLU A 178 19.92 -16.16 7.34
C GLU A 178 18.96 -17.22 7.90
N HIS A 179 18.46 -18.13 7.05
CA HIS A 179 17.62 -19.26 7.44
C HIS A 179 18.27 -20.14 8.52
N LYS A 180 19.50 -20.64 8.25
CA LYS A 180 20.20 -21.54 9.16
C LYS A 180 20.52 -20.89 10.50
N ARG A 181 20.84 -19.60 10.52
CA ARG A 181 21.09 -18.85 11.76
C ARG A 181 19.80 -18.69 12.56
N GLY A 182 18.72 -18.25 11.92
CA GLY A 182 17.43 -18.08 12.59
C GLY A 182 16.84 -19.38 13.15
N LEU A 183 17.20 -20.55 12.62
CA LEU A 183 16.85 -21.84 13.24
C LEU A 183 17.65 -22.09 14.53
N LYS A 184 18.98 -21.93 14.48
CA LYS A 184 19.86 -22.14 15.65
C LYS A 184 19.49 -21.24 16.83
N GLU A 185 19.16 -19.98 16.58
CA GLU A 185 18.79 -19.04 17.63
C GLU A 185 17.49 -19.45 18.34
N LYS A 186 16.50 -19.97 17.58
CA LYS A 186 15.25 -20.50 18.15
C LYS A 186 15.48 -21.77 18.95
N ASP A 187 16.36 -22.66 18.48
CA ASP A 187 16.72 -23.87 19.20
C ASP A 187 17.40 -23.53 20.54
N HIS A 188 18.34 -22.57 20.56
CA HIS A 188 18.97 -22.10 21.79
C HIS A 188 17.97 -21.47 22.78
N GLN A 189 17.01 -20.66 22.29
CA GLN A 189 15.95 -20.08 23.12
C GLN A 189 15.07 -21.18 23.74
N PHE A 190 14.74 -22.22 22.96
CA PHE A 190 13.94 -23.35 23.42
C PHE A 190 14.68 -24.26 24.42
N GLU A 191 16.00 -24.42 24.26
CA GLU A 191 16.82 -25.17 25.23
C GLU A 191 16.92 -24.42 26.56
N GLN A 192 17.16 -23.10 26.53
CA GLN A 192 17.21 -22.26 27.72
C GLN A 192 15.87 -22.23 28.49
N SER A 193 14.73 -22.30 27.78
CA SER A 193 13.41 -22.38 28.41
C SER A 193 13.15 -23.70 29.14
N ARG A 194 13.91 -24.77 28.83
CA ARG A 194 13.75 -26.09 29.45
C ARG A 194 14.65 -26.30 30.66
N THR A 195 15.73 -25.52 30.78
CA THR A 195 16.76 -25.68 31.82
C THR A 195 16.62 -24.69 32.97
N SER A 196 15.61 -23.81 32.95
CA SER A 196 15.42 -22.75 33.94
C SER A 196 13.92 -22.55 34.21
N ASP A 197 13.53 -22.21 35.45
CA ASP A 197 12.19 -21.68 35.78
C ASP A 197 11.94 -20.31 35.10
N TYR A 198 12.97 -19.77 34.45
CA TYR A 198 12.88 -18.68 33.50
C TYR A 198 12.05 -19.11 32.30
N VAL A 199 10.85 -18.54 32.17
CA VAL A 199 10.11 -18.53 30.90
C VAL A 199 10.78 -17.45 30.04
N PRO A 200 11.62 -17.79 29.05
CA PRO A 200 12.10 -16.77 28.12
C PRO A 200 10.90 -16.17 27.44
N ASP A 201 10.88 -14.85 27.37
CA ASP A 201 9.89 -14.15 26.58
C ASP A 201 10.17 -14.46 25.09
N VAL A 202 9.50 -15.50 24.59
CA VAL A 202 9.55 -15.99 23.20
C VAL A 202 9.14 -14.90 22.18
N SER A 203 8.76 -13.72 22.67
CA SER A 203 8.39 -12.55 21.90
C SER A 203 9.55 -11.56 21.66
N LEU A 204 10.73 -11.72 22.29
CA LEU A 204 11.85 -10.78 22.09
C LEU A 204 12.68 -11.08 20.82
N LEU A 205 12.94 -10.05 20.01
CA LEU A 205 13.94 -10.12 18.92
C LEU A 205 15.30 -10.55 19.45
N SER A 206 15.95 -11.47 18.72
CA SER A 206 17.33 -11.87 19.01
C SER A 206 18.31 -10.70 18.80
N GLU A 207 19.48 -10.75 19.43
CA GLU A 207 20.54 -9.74 19.22
C GLU A 207 20.94 -9.65 17.74
N TRP A 208 20.90 -10.79 17.04
CA TRP A 208 21.17 -10.82 15.62
C TRP A 208 20.08 -10.12 14.80
N GLU A 209 18.80 -10.36 15.09
CA GLU A 209 17.66 -9.66 14.47
C GLU A 209 17.69 -8.14 14.71
N ARG A 210 18.24 -7.70 15.84
CA ARG A 210 18.42 -6.28 16.15
C ARG A 210 19.57 -5.63 15.38
N THR A 211 20.65 -6.38 15.16
CA THR A 211 21.90 -5.89 14.56
C THR A 211 22.04 -6.17 13.07
N HIS A 212 21.13 -6.96 12.48
CA HIS A 212 21.15 -7.32 11.07
C HIS A 212 19.81 -7.03 10.42
N TYR A 213 19.85 -6.54 9.17
CA TYR A 213 18.64 -6.39 8.39
C TYR A 213 18.11 -7.75 7.95
N ILE A 214 17.02 -8.20 8.57
CA ILE A 214 16.19 -9.28 8.06
C ILE A 214 15.08 -8.65 7.24
N PRO A 215 14.91 -9.05 5.97
CA PRO A 215 13.75 -8.61 5.21
C PRO A 215 12.48 -9.10 5.89
N LEU A 216 11.80 -8.16 6.52
CA LEU A 216 10.38 -8.28 6.84
C LEU A 216 9.53 -8.03 5.59
N GLY A 217 10.17 -7.59 4.51
CA GLY A 217 9.53 -6.84 3.46
C GLY A 217 9.31 -7.61 2.17
N THR A 218 8.35 -7.04 1.46
CA THR A 218 7.80 -7.40 0.17
C THR A 218 8.29 -6.38 -0.86
N CYS A 219 8.24 -6.71 -2.14
CA CYS A 219 8.50 -5.75 -3.22
C CYS A 219 7.20 -5.37 -3.93
N GLY A 220 7.15 -4.17 -4.49
CA GLY A 220 5.93 -3.72 -5.16
C GLY A 220 6.10 -2.45 -5.96
N ALA A 221 5.10 -2.18 -6.80
CA ALA A 221 5.01 -1.03 -7.66
C ALA A 221 3.58 -0.47 -7.68
N VAL A 222 3.46 0.85 -7.71
CA VAL A 222 2.21 1.55 -7.99
C VAL A 222 2.43 2.43 -9.22
N VAL A 223 1.56 2.28 -10.21
CA VAL A 223 1.69 2.94 -11.51
C VAL A 223 0.38 3.60 -11.89
N LEU A 224 0.45 4.84 -12.36
CA LEU A 224 -0.62 5.60 -12.98
C LEU A 224 -0.25 5.85 -14.45
N ASP A 225 -1.10 5.44 -15.38
CA ASP A 225 -0.88 5.67 -16.81
C ASP A 225 -1.55 6.94 -17.34
N GLY A 226 -1.27 7.26 -18.61
CA GLY A 226 -1.78 8.47 -19.26
C GLY A 226 -3.29 8.52 -19.46
N SER A 227 -3.97 7.36 -19.37
CA SER A 227 -5.45 7.28 -19.38
C SER A 227 -6.05 7.58 -18.01
N GLY A 228 -5.21 7.66 -16.97
CA GLY A 228 -5.63 7.82 -15.59
C GLY A 228 -5.96 6.49 -14.91
N ALA A 229 -5.72 5.33 -15.52
CA ALA A 229 -5.84 4.05 -14.84
C ALA A 229 -4.66 3.87 -13.87
N ILE A 230 -4.95 3.39 -12.66
CA ILE A 230 -3.94 3.15 -11.63
C ILE A 230 -3.90 1.65 -11.30
N CYS A 231 -2.69 1.12 -11.14
CA CYS A 231 -2.44 -0.28 -10.83
C CYS A 231 -1.45 -0.39 -9.68
N VAL A 232 -1.69 -1.36 -8.80
CA VAL A 232 -0.70 -1.87 -7.83
C VAL A 232 -0.30 -3.29 -8.21
N ALA A 233 0.97 -3.61 -8.04
CA ALA A 233 1.54 -4.95 -8.13
C ALA A 233 2.46 -5.20 -6.93
N THR A 234 2.38 -6.38 -6.33
CA THR A 234 3.11 -6.71 -5.10
C THR A 234 3.58 -8.17 -5.13
N SER A 235 4.78 -8.47 -4.63
CA SER A 235 5.34 -9.84 -4.62
C SER A 235 6.33 -10.07 -3.46
N THR A 236 6.36 -11.28 -2.91
CA THR A 236 7.17 -11.63 -1.73
C THR A 236 7.57 -13.11 -1.66
N GLY A 237 8.69 -13.37 -0.97
CA GLY A 237 9.01 -14.70 -0.43
C GLY A 237 8.39 -14.98 0.95
N GLY A 238 7.78 -13.96 1.58
CA GLY A 238 7.25 -14.02 2.94
C GLY A 238 8.32 -13.72 3.99
N LEU A 239 8.27 -14.42 5.13
CA LEU A 239 9.18 -14.21 6.26
C LEU A 239 10.21 -15.33 6.35
N THR A 240 11.45 -14.99 6.69
CA THR A 240 12.49 -15.98 7.00
C THR A 240 12.01 -16.91 8.10
N ASN A 241 12.14 -18.22 7.88
CA ASN A 241 11.67 -19.25 8.79
C ASN A 241 10.15 -19.20 9.06
N LYS A 242 9.36 -18.73 8.09
CA LYS A 242 7.91 -18.94 8.10
C LYS A 242 7.59 -20.44 8.14
N LEU A 243 6.48 -20.81 8.77
CA LEU A 243 5.95 -22.16 8.61
C LEU A 243 5.59 -22.38 7.14
N PRO A 244 5.91 -23.54 6.55
CA PRO A 244 5.40 -23.90 5.23
C PRO A 244 3.88 -23.74 5.18
N GLY A 245 3.36 -23.09 4.15
CA GLY A 245 1.94 -22.76 4.03
C GLY A 245 1.50 -21.45 4.67
N ARG A 246 2.38 -20.73 5.40
CA ARG A 246 2.05 -19.38 5.91
C ARG A 246 1.88 -18.42 4.75
N ILE A 247 0.74 -17.74 4.74
CA ILE A 247 0.37 -16.71 3.76
C ILE A 247 0.38 -15.34 4.44
N GLY A 248 1.00 -14.35 3.80
CA GLY A 248 1.11 -12.98 4.32
C GLY A 248 0.05 -12.02 3.79
N ASP A 249 0.33 -10.74 3.96
CA ASP A 249 -0.47 -9.61 3.48
C ASP A 249 -0.41 -9.44 1.96
N THR A 250 0.71 -9.81 1.35
CA THR A 250 0.97 -9.61 -0.08
C THR A 250 -0.12 -10.19 -0.99
N PRO A 251 -0.56 -11.46 -0.83
CA PRO A 251 -1.65 -12.00 -1.63
C PRO A 251 -3.04 -11.80 -0.99
N THR A 252 -3.12 -11.17 0.19
CA THR A 252 -4.38 -11.01 0.92
C THR A 252 -5.02 -9.67 0.57
N MET A 253 -6.11 -9.73 -0.19
CA MET A 253 -6.75 -8.54 -0.77
C MET A 253 -7.15 -7.51 0.29
N GLY A 254 -6.77 -6.25 0.06
CA GLY A 254 -7.06 -5.13 0.97
C GLY A 254 -6.06 -4.97 2.12
N THR A 255 -5.09 -5.87 2.26
CA THR A 255 -4.10 -5.82 3.34
C THR A 255 -2.80 -5.20 2.82
N GLY A 256 -1.97 -5.96 2.09
CA GLY A 256 -0.70 -5.53 1.50
C GLY A 256 -0.83 -4.80 0.17
N PHE A 257 -2.00 -4.84 -0.48
CA PHE A 257 -2.25 -4.14 -1.73
C PHE A 257 -3.71 -3.69 -1.84
N TRP A 258 -3.93 -2.57 -2.52
CA TRP A 258 -5.27 -2.11 -2.89
C TRP A 258 -5.21 -1.11 -4.05
N ALA A 259 -6.17 -1.16 -4.97
CA ALA A 259 -6.43 -0.09 -5.94
C ALA A 259 -7.94 0.10 -6.12
N GLU A 260 -8.40 1.34 -6.12
CA GLU A 260 -9.81 1.65 -6.38
C GLU A 260 -9.98 3.03 -7.01
N GLU A 261 -11.19 3.30 -7.51
CA GLU A 261 -11.60 4.63 -7.95
C GLU A 261 -13.04 4.92 -7.52
N TRP A 262 -13.34 6.21 -7.36
CA TRP A 262 -14.66 6.72 -7.04
C TRP A 262 -14.87 8.12 -7.64
N GLN A 263 -16.09 8.62 -7.54
CA GLN A 263 -16.45 9.99 -7.93
C GLN A 263 -16.73 10.81 -6.68
N ASN A 264 -16.10 11.98 -6.58
CA ASN A 264 -16.43 12.98 -5.58
C ASN A 264 -17.50 13.89 -6.16
N LEU A 265 -18.69 13.87 -5.54
CA LEU A 265 -19.82 14.73 -5.92
C LEU A 265 -19.67 16.17 -5.38
N VAL A 266 -18.65 16.43 -4.53
CA VAL A 266 -18.46 17.69 -3.82
C VAL A 266 -16.98 18.08 -3.84
N SER A 267 -16.66 19.26 -4.38
CA SER A 267 -15.37 19.89 -4.14
C SER A 267 -15.39 20.47 -2.74
N PHE A 268 -14.86 19.73 -1.76
CA PHE A 268 -14.76 20.21 -0.36
C PHE A 268 -13.84 21.43 -0.19
N SER A 269 -13.20 21.89 -1.28
CA SER A 269 -12.37 23.09 -1.29
C SER A 269 -13.14 24.40 -1.05
N ASN A 270 -14.47 24.41 -1.14
CA ASN A 270 -15.29 25.65 -1.09
C ASN A 270 -16.40 25.66 -0.03
N LEU A 271 -16.44 24.73 0.93
CA LEU A 271 -17.32 24.94 2.08
C LEU A 271 -16.70 26.02 2.97
N PRO A 272 -17.37 27.15 3.23
CA PRO A 272 -16.91 28.07 4.25
C PRO A 272 -16.75 27.27 5.52
N LYS A 273 -15.58 27.35 6.15
CA LYS A 273 -15.37 26.83 7.51
C LYS A 273 -16.49 27.41 8.34
N ILE A 274 -17.50 26.61 8.67
CA ILE A 274 -18.50 27.01 9.65
C ILE A 274 -17.67 27.29 10.89
N PRO A 275 -17.63 28.53 11.40
CA PRO A 275 -16.95 28.77 12.65
C PRO A 275 -17.70 27.93 13.68
N GLN A 276 -17.08 26.85 14.15
CA GLN A 276 -17.56 26.17 15.35
C GLN A 276 -17.48 27.20 16.46
N ARG A 277 -18.60 27.90 16.71
CA ARG A 277 -18.74 28.73 17.89
C ARG A 277 -18.61 27.77 19.08
N PRO A 278 -17.67 27.98 20.01
CA PRO A 278 -17.62 27.19 21.22
C PRO A 278 -18.93 27.36 21.98
N ALA A 279 -19.53 26.25 22.39
CA ALA A 279 -20.72 26.27 23.23
C ALA A 279 -20.35 26.77 24.64
N THR A 280 -20.53 28.07 24.90
CA THR A 280 -20.37 28.65 26.24
C THR A 280 -21.57 28.28 27.11
N ARG A 281 -21.34 27.56 28.21
CA ARG A 281 -22.38 26.99 29.10
C ARG A 281 -22.76 27.87 30.31
N LEU A 282 -22.33 29.13 30.39
CA LEU A 282 -22.50 29.94 31.62
C LEU A 282 -23.28 31.25 31.38
N PRO A 283 -24.37 31.53 32.12
CA PRO A 283 -25.23 32.71 31.96
C PRO A 283 -24.53 34.07 32.20
N LEU A 284 -23.54 34.11 33.10
CA LEU A 284 -22.86 35.35 33.48
C LEU A 284 -22.03 35.97 32.32
N GLU A 285 -21.49 35.14 31.43
CA GLU A 285 -20.75 35.64 30.25
C GLU A 285 -21.67 36.24 29.17
N ARG A 286 -22.95 35.85 29.13
CA ARG A 286 -23.95 36.45 28.22
C ARG A 286 -24.32 37.87 28.65
N PHE A 287 -24.39 38.12 29.95
CA PHE A 287 -24.72 39.44 30.52
C PHE A 287 -23.63 40.47 30.21
N SER A 288 -22.35 40.07 30.30
CA SER A 288 -21.21 40.94 30.00
C SER A 288 -21.11 41.36 28.53
N ARG A 289 -21.80 40.67 27.62
CA ARG A 289 -21.79 40.98 26.17
C ARG A 289 -23.02 41.77 25.70
N GLY A 290 -23.87 42.22 26.61
CA GLY A 290 -25.02 43.07 26.30
C GLY A 290 -26.17 42.36 25.59
N ASP A 291 -26.21 41.03 25.60
CA ASP A 291 -27.25 40.23 24.96
C ASP A 291 -28.48 40.03 25.87
N LEU A 292 -29.07 41.16 26.29
CA LEU A 292 -30.27 41.19 27.14
C LEU A 292 -31.51 40.63 26.44
N PHE A 293 -31.55 40.72 25.11
CA PHE A 293 -32.72 40.31 24.33
C PHE A 293 -32.87 38.79 24.20
N SER A 294 -31.78 38.01 24.09
CA SER A 294 -31.90 36.54 24.03
C SER A 294 -32.34 35.95 25.38
N LEU A 295 -31.95 36.57 26.49
CA LEU A 295 -32.41 36.23 27.84
C LEU A 295 -33.91 36.48 28.04
N VAL A 296 -34.45 37.59 27.52
CA VAL A 296 -35.89 37.90 27.62
C VAL A 296 -36.72 36.99 26.72
N ASN A 297 -36.20 36.61 25.56
CA ASN A 297 -36.90 35.75 24.60
C ASN A 297 -37.00 34.28 25.08
N ASP A 298 -36.02 33.82 25.87
CA ASP A 298 -36.04 32.50 26.52
C ASP A 298 -37.06 32.45 27.69
N CYS A 299 -37.43 33.60 28.27
CA CYS A 299 -38.36 33.68 29.41
C CYS A 299 -39.82 34.00 29.02
N LEU A 300 -40.09 34.53 27.82
CA LEU A 300 -41.44 34.90 27.36
C LEU A 300 -41.62 34.63 25.85
N PRO A 301 -41.93 33.38 25.45
CA PRO A 301 -41.95 32.96 24.03
C PRO A 301 -43.14 33.51 23.21
N SER A 302 -44.02 34.31 23.78
CA SER A 302 -45.28 34.75 23.16
C SER A 302 -45.23 36.13 22.47
N LEU A 303 -44.08 36.79 22.40
CA LEU A 303 -43.90 38.06 21.67
C LEU A 303 -43.09 37.86 20.38
N SER A 304 -43.66 37.14 19.41
CA SER A 304 -43.10 37.03 18.06
C SER A 304 -43.42 38.28 17.23
N ARG A 305 -42.39 38.91 16.65
CA ARG A 305 -42.50 40.06 15.74
C ARG A 305 -42.91 39.58 14.32
N PRO A 306 -43.62 40.39 13.50
CA PRO A 306 -43.99 39.99 12.14
C PRO A 306 -42.77 39.92 11.21
N SER A 307 -42.82 38.99 10.25
CA SER A 307 -41.80 38.79 9.22
C SER A 307 -41.66 40.01 8.30
N PRO A 308 -40.44 40.35 7.82
CA PRO A 308 -40.25 41.41 6.84
C PRO A 308 -40.86 41.02 5.48
N PRO A 309 -41.23 42.00 4.62
CA PRO A 309 -41.88 41.72 3.34
C PRO A 309 -40.94 40.98 2.39
N LEU A 310 -41.55 40.13 1.55
CA LEU A 310 -40.90 39.37 0.48
C LEU A 310 -40.18 40.34 -0.47
N THR A 311 -38.86 40.40 -0.35
CA THR A 311 -38.00 40.99 -1.39
C THR A 311 -37.83 39.96 -2.51
N ASP A 312 -37.83 40.46 -3.75
CA ASP A 312 -37.75 39.69 -4.99
C ASP A 312 -36.83 38.47 -4.91
N TYR A 313 -37.43 37.28 -4.98
CA TYR A 313 -36.69 36.05 -5.17
C TYR A 313 -36.12 36.02 -6.59
N ARG A 314 -34.91 36.55 -6.77
CA ARG A 314 -34.09 36.19 -7.93
C ARG A 314 -33.69 34.73 -7.76
N PRO A 315 -34.05 33.81 -8.68
CA PRO A 315 -33.49 32.47 -8.63
C PRO A 315 -31.96 32.60 -8.67
N PRO A 316 -31.22 31.82 -7.87
CA PRO A 316 -29.77 31.82 -7.97
C PRO A 316 -29.38 31.55 -9.43
N PRO A 317 -28.32 32.20 -9.95
CA PRO A 317 -27.84 31.91 -11.29
C PRO A 317 -27.66 30.40 -11.41
N ALA A 318 -28.12 29.85 -12.54
CA ALA A 318 -28.16 28.41 -12.82
C ALA A 318 -26.98 27.71 -12.14
N THR A 319 -27.27 26.83 -11.18
CA THR A 319 -26.25 26.10 -10.45
C THR A 319 -25.32 25.48 -11.49
N HIS A 320 -24.07 25.94 -11.54
CA HIS A 320 -23.05 25.24 -12.30
C HIS A 320 -23.11 23.80 -11.80
N LYS A 321 -23.62 22.88 -12.63
CA LYS A 321 -23.66 21.46 -12.30
C LYS A 321 -22.23 21.08 -11.99
N LEU A 322 -21.92 20.92 -10.70
CA LEU A 322 -20.60 20.53 -10.25
C LEU A 322 -20.29 19.21 -10.95
N ARG A 323 -19.28 19.23 -11.82
CA ARG A 323 -18.88 18.00 -12.52
C ARG A 323 -18.22 17.11 -11.47
N PRO A 324 -18.65 15.84 -11.33
CA PRO A 324 -18.01 14.92 -10.41
C PRO A 324 -16.52 14.80 -10.74
N THR A 325 -15.66 14.97 -9.73
CA THR A 325 -14.22 14.77 -9.90
C THR A 325 -13.91 13.30 -9.66
N ARG A 326 -13.30 12.64 -10.65
CA ARG A 326 -12.81 11.27 -10.49
C ARG A 326 -11.62 11.27 -9.53
N THR A 327 -11.64 10.37 -8.56
CA THR A 327 -10.49 10.07 -7.71
C THR A 327 -10.13 8.60 -7.85
N ALA A 328 -8.84 8.31 -7.93
CA ALA A 328 -8.32 6.96 -7.95
C ALA A 328 -7.10 6.86 -7.04
N VAL A 329 -6.96 5.76 -6.32
CA VAL A 329 -5.83 5.51 -5.43
C VAL A 329 -5.33 4.08 -5.60
N ALA A 330 -4.04 3.88 -5.37
CA ALA A 330 -3.48 2.55 -5.21
C ALA A 330 -2.31 2.57 -4.23
N LEU A 331 -2.15 1.47 -3.50
CA LEU A 331 -1.28 1.34 -2.34
C LEU A 331 -0.61 -0.03 -2.35
N SER A 332 0.71 -0.08 -2.13
CA SER A 332 1.49 -1.30 -1.93
C SER A 332 2.20 -1.23 -0.58
N GLY A 333 2.03 -2.27 0.22
CA GLY A 333 2.55 -2.40 1.58
C GLY A 333 3.74 -3.34 1.69
N THR A 334 4.54 -3.12 2.73
CA THR A 334 5.65 -3.99 3.12
C THR A 334 5.89 -3.92 4.62
N GLY A 335 6.09 -5.06 5.28
CA GLY A 335 6.41 -5.13 6.70
C GLY A 335 5.92 -6.41 7.35
N ASN A 336 5.59 -6.35 8.64
CA ASN A 336 4.99 -7.47 9.36
C ASN A 336 3.60 -7.80 8.79
N GLY A 337 3.54 -8.78 7.89
CA GLY A 337 2.31 -9.12 7.17
C GLY A 337 1.13 -9.49 8.06
N ASP A 338 1.36 -10.09 9.23
CA ASP A 338 0.27 -10.46 10.15
C ASP A 338 -0.40 -9.21 10.75
N THR A 339 0.36 -8.13 10.97
CA THR A 339 -0.19 -6.83 11.36
C THR A 339 -0.97 -6.18 10.23
N PHE A 340 -0.44 -6.21 9.00
CA PHE A 340 -1.13 -5.68 7.83
C PHE A 340 -2.46 -6.39 7.58
N ILE A 341 -2.51 -7.71 7.78
CA ILE A 341 -3.73 -8.52 7.68
C ILE A 341 -4.74 -8.10 8.76
N ARG A 342 -4.36 -8.09 10.04
CA ARG A 342 -5.25 -7.71 11.14
C ARG A 342 -5.85 -6.31 10.98
N MET A 343 -5.09 -5.39 10.41
CA MET A 343 -5.50 -3.99 10.24
C MET A 343 -6.19 -3.71 8.89
N ALA A 344 -6.23 -4.70 7.98
CA ALA A 344 -6.64 -4.49 6.58
C ALA A 344 -6.00 -3.24 5.97
N ALA A 345 -4.68 -3.09 6.16
CA ALA A 345 -4.01 -1.79 6.16
C ALA A 345 -4.27 -0.94 4.90
N CYS A 346 -3.99 -1.46 3.69
CA CYS A 346 -4.14 -0.69 2.45
C CYS A 346 -5.60 -0.30 2.17
N ARG A 347 -6.55 -1.20 2.40
CA ARG A 347 -7.97 -0.89 2.23
C ARG A 347 -8.44 0.14 3.23
N THR A 348 -8.02 0.04 4.49
CA THR A 348 -8.41 0.96 5.57
C THR A 348 -7.91 2.38 5.27
N ILE A 349 -6.70 2.53 4.71
CA ILE A 349 -6.18 3.82 4.22
C ILE A 349 -7.08 4.39 3.12
N ALA A 350 -7.32 3.61 2.06
CA ALA A 350 -8.14 4.05 0.94
C ALA A 350 -9.56 4.43 1.37
N ALA A 351 -10.18 3.63 2.24
CA ALA A 351 -11.49 3.89 2.81
C ALA A 351 -11.49 5.17 3.66
N LYS A 352 -10.46 5.40 4.49
CA LYS A 352 -10.34 6.63 5.27
C LYS A 352 -10.24 7.85 4.35
N SER A 353 -9.39 7.80 3.33
CA SER A 353 -9.26 8.90 2.35
C SER A 353 -10.59 9.17 1.65
N ARG A 354 -11.21 8.11 1.10
CA ARG A 354 -12.49 8.19 0.38
C ARG A 354 -13.64 8.75 1.22
N PHE A 355 -13.82 8.26 2.44
CA PHE A 355 -15.02 8.57 3.24
C PHE A 355 -14.86 9.81 4.11
N THR A 356 -13.63 10.29 4.35
CA THR A 356 -13.39 11.53 5.10
C THR A 356 -12.99 12.70 4.21
N GLY A 357 -12.59 12.44 2.95
CA GLY A 357 -11.99 13.44 2.07
C GLY A 357 -10.56 13.82 2.44
N ALA A 358 -9.92 13.10 3.38
CA ALA A 358 -8.53 13.33 3.74
C ALA A 358 -7.60 12.96 2.57
N PRO A 359 -6.55 13.77 2.31
CA PRO A 359 -5.53 13.42 1.31
C PRO A 359 -4.94 12.04 1.58
N LEU A 360 -4.62 11.30 0.53
CA LEU A 360 -4.05 9.97 0.67
C LEU A 360 -2.75 9.99 1.51
N SER A 361 -1.91 11.04 1.36
CA SER A 361 -0.69 11.24 2.14
C SER A 361 -0.95 11.17 3.65
N ASP A 362 -1.96 11.89 4.13
CA ASP A 362 -2.28 11.99 5.55
C ASP A 362 -2.77 10.64 6.10
N THR A 363 -3.54 9.92 5.28
CA THR A 363 -4.05 8.58 5.67
C THR A 363 -2.96 7.52 5.65
N VAL A 364 -1.99 7.61 4.73
CA VAL A 364 -0.79 6.76 4.71
C VAL A 364 0.08 7.04 5.94
N SER A 365 0.35 8.31 6.27
CA SER A 365 1.09 8.67 7.50
C SER A 365 0.35 8.24 8.76
N TRP A 366 -0.97 8.36 8.80
CA TRP A 366 -1.78 7.91 9.92
C TRP A 366 -1.66 6.40 10.17
N MET A 367 -1.61 5.57 9.12
CA MET A 367 -1.48 4.12 9.25
C MET A 367 -0.03 3.68 9.47
N ALA A 368 0.86 4.07 8.56
CA ALA A 368 2.22 3.53 8.46
C ALA A 368 3.32 4.49 8.91
N GLY A 369 3.02 5.75 9.19
CA GLY A 369 4.01 6.72 9.71
C GLY A 369 4.44 6.43 11.15
N ARG A 370 5.47 7.15 11.62
CA ARG A 370 5.94 7.06 13.03
C ARG A 370 4.79 7.38 13.98
N GLY A 371 4.53 6.49 14.93
CA GLY A 371 3.40 6.60 15.86
C GLY A 371 2.03 6.35 15.22
N GLY A 372 1.98 5.84 13.98
CA GLY A 372 0.76 5.49 13.26
C GLY A 372 0.10 4.19 13.75
N GLU A 373 -1.03 3.83 13.15
CA GLU A 373 -1.89 2.73 13.61
C GLU A 373 -1.22 1.36 13.57
N LEU A 374 -0.36 1.07 12.59
CA LEU A 374 0.39 -0.20 12.58
C LEU A 374 1.23 -0.32 13.85
N GLN A 375 1.96 0.74 14.21
CA GLN A 375 2.78 0.79 15.43
C GLN A 375 1.90 0.72 16.69
N ARG A 376 0.80 1.48 16.74
CA ARG A 376 -0.12 1.48 17.90
C ARG A 376 -0.75 0.11 18.13
N SER A 377 -1.08 -0.61 17.06
CA SER A 377 -1.69 -1.95 17.14
C SER A 377 -0.79 -2.98 17.83
N ALA A 378 0.54 -2.79 17.79
CA ALA A 378 1.49 -3.66 18.48
C ALA A 378 1.50 -3.45 20.00
N GLY A 379 1.09 -2.27 20.48
CA GLY A 379 1.09 -1.93 21.91
C GLY A 379 2.46 -2.12 22.54
N HIS A 380 2.53 -2.86 23.65
CA HIS A 380 3.78 -3.18 24.35
C HIS A 380 4.75 -4.06 23.53
N ARG A 381 4.29 -4.67 22.43
CA ARG A 381 5.13 -5.49 21.54
C ARG A 381 5.88 -4.69 20.48
N TRP A 382 5.55 -3.39 20.34
CA TRP A 382 6.28 -2.49 19.45
C TRP A 382 7.76 -2.40 19.86
N GLY A 383 8.67 -2.59 18.89
CA GLY A 383 10.11 -2.66 19.14
C GLY A 383 10.59 -3.98 19.76
N VAL A 384 9.69 -4.94 19.98
CA VAL A 384 9.97 -6.21 20.65
C VAL A 384 9.82 -7.42 19.74
N THR A 385 8.79 -7.50 18.87
CA THR A 385 8.46 -8.69 18.05
C THR A 385 8.44 -8.45 16.53
N HIS A 386 8.96 -7.31 16.05
CA HIS A 386 8.68 -6.75 14.71
C HIS A 386 7.19 -6.46 14.43
N GLU A 387 6.27 -6.70 15.37
CA GLU A 387 4.86 -6.41 15.18
C GLU A 387 4.62 -4.91 14.96
N GLY A 388 3.71 -4.58 14.05
CA GLY A 388 3.43 -3.20 13.67
C GLY A 388 4.47 -2.57 12.73
N VAL A 389 5.62 -3.19 12.48
CA VAL A 389 6.69 -2.62 11.65
C VAL A 389 6.30 -2.67 10.17
N GLY A 390 6.40 -1.55 9.45
CA GLY A 390 6.19 -1.54 8.01
C GLY A 390 6.25 -0.16 7.35
N GLY A 391 5.90 -0.16 6.07
CA GLY A 391 5.82 0.99 5.20
C GLY A 391 4.87 0.77 4.04
N ILE A 392 4.39 1.86 3.46
CA ILE A 392 3.42 1.85 2.36
C ILE A 392 3.85 2.91 1.34
N ILE A 393 3.79 2.55 0.06
CA ILE A 393 3.85 3.47 -1.08
C ILE A 393 2.48 3.56 -1.74
N GLY A 394 2.20 4.65 -2.45
CA GLY A 394 0.97 4.81 -3.21
C GLY A 394 1.00 5.96 -4.20
N ILE A 395 -0.06 6.04 -4.99
CA ILE A 395 -0.37 7.18 -5.84
C ILE A 395 -1.84 7.55 -5.62
N GLU A 396 -2.10 8.86 -5.50
CA GLU A 396 -3.43 9.45 -5.55
C GLU A 396 -3.60 10.19 -6.88
N LEU A 397 -4.77 10.08 -7.48
CA LEU A 397 -5.22 10.87 -8.62
C LEU A 397 -6.52 11.57 -8.23
N CYS A 398 -6.58 12.89 -8.38
CA CYS A 398 -7.76 13.73 -8.21
C CYS A 398 -7.96 14.56 -9.48
N GLY A 399 -8.95 14.20 -10.29
CA GLY A 399 -9.13 14.76 -11.62
C GLY A 399 -7.96 14.38 -12.52
N THR A 400 -7.11 15.35 -12.85
CA THR A 400 -5.87 15.17 -13.63
C THR A 400 -4.60 15.34 -12.80
N GLN A 401 -4.73 15.82 -11.56
CA GLN A 401 -3.63 16.01 -10.64
C GLN A 401 -3.34 14.71 -9.92
N SER A 402 -2.08 14.32 -9.86
CA SER A 402 -1.65 13.13 -9.15
C SER A 402 -0.56 13.45 -8.15
N SER A 403 -0.45 12.65 -7.10
CA SER A 403 0.61 12.75 -6.11
C SER A 403 1.15 11.35 -5.81
N VAL A 404 2.48 11.25 -5.69
CA VAL A 404 3.13 10.05 -5.15
C VAL A 404 3.16 10.20 -3.63
N VAL A 405 2.75 9.16 -2.91
CA VAL A 405 2.70 9.15 -1.45
C VAL A 405 3.48 7.97 -0.90
N TRP A 406 4.10 8.14 0.26
CA TRP A 406 4.74 7.06 0.98
C TRP A 406 4.97 7.45 2.44
N ASP A 407 4.89 6.49 3.36
CA ASP A 407 5.36 6.66 4.73
C ASP A 407 5.69 5.31 5.37
N PHE A 408 6.48 5.30 6.45
CA PHE A 408 6.91 4.09 7.15
C PHE A 408 7.34 4.34 8.59
N ASN A 409 7.13 3.40 9.50
CA ASN A 409 7.37 3.58 10.94
C ASN A 409 8.69 2.97 11.41
N CYS A 410 9.44 2.39 10.47
CA CYS A 410 10.67 1.67 10.70
C CYS A 410 11.92 2.48 10.33
N GLY A 411 13.09 1.87 10.45
CA GLY A 411 14.37 2.54 10.20
C GLY A 411 14.58 2.96 8.75
N GLY A 412 14.03 2.19 7.79
CA GLY A 412 14.10 2.52 6.37
C GLY A 412 13.15 1.71 5.49
N MET A 413 12.97 2.19 4.28
CA MET A 413 12.22 1.55 3.21
C MET A 413 12.89 1.84 1.86
N PHE A 414 13.36 0.80 1.18
CA PHE A 414 13.91 0.88 -0.17
C PHE A 414 12.82 1.37 -1.12
N ARG A 415 12.96 2.56 -1.71
CA ARG A 415 11.95 3.13 -2.61
C ARG A 415 12.56 3.99 -3.70
N ALA A 416 11.88 4.08 -4.84
CA ALA A 416 12.23 4.97 -5.94
C ALA A 416 10.99 5.40 -6.72
N TRP A 417 10.96 6.64 -7.19
CA TRP A 417 9.82 7.20 -7.92
C TRP A 417 10.24 8.29 -8.90
N VAL A 418 9.31 8.66 -9.77
CA VAL A 418 9.46 9.80 -10.69
C VAL A 418 8.65 10.98 -10.15
N GLU A 419 9.33 12.11 -9.99
CA GLU A 419 8.74 13.39 -9.56
C GLU A 419 7.90 14.04 -10.66
N GLU A 420 7.17 15.09 -10.30
CA GLU A 420 6.32 15.85 -11.24
C GLU A 420 7.09 16.55 -12.34
N ASP A 421 8.36 16.84 -12.16
CA ASP A 421 9.24 17.41 -13.19
C ASP A 421 9.88 16.33 -14.09
N GLY A 422 9.67 15.04 -13.77
CA GLY A 422 10.31 13.90 -14.44
C GLY A 422 11.63 13.45 -13.81
N THR A 423 12.10 14.12 -12.75
CA THR A 423 13.31 13.75 -12.01
C THR A 423 13.10 12.42 -11.29
N MET A 424 14.07 11.51 -11.40
CA MET A 424 14.05 10.24 -10.66
C MET A 424 14.64 10.42 -9.27
N LYS A 425 13.92 9.93 -8.26
CA LYS A 425 14.37 9.90 -6.86
C LYS A 425 14.48 8.45 -6.38
N SER A 426 15.43 8.21 -5.51
CA SER A 426 15.55 6.93 -4.79
C SER A 426 16.11 7.15 -3.41
N LEU A 427 15.38 6.65 -2.41
CA LEU A 427 15.71 6.78 -1.00
C LEU A 427 15.56 5.45 -0.28
N ILE A 428 16.28 5.31 0.82
CA ILE A 428 16.24 4.15 1.71
C ILE A 428 15.85 4.63 3.10
N PHE A 429 16.59 5.60 3.63
CA PHE A 429 16.24 6.31 4.85
C PHE A 429 15.24 7.44 4.57
N ARG A 430 14.85 8.20 5.61
CA ARG A 430 13.94 9.36 5.43
C ARG A 430 14.68 10.56 4.83
N GLU A 431 15.94 10.73 5.22
CA GLU A 431 16.80 11.80 4.77
C GLU A 431 17.51 11.47 3.44
N ASP A 432 17.91 12.53 2.71
CA ASP A 432 18.65 12.44 1.46
C ASP A 432 20.14 12.16 1.71
N ASP A 433 20.59 10.94 1.40
CA ASP A 433 21.98 10.41 1.48
C ASP A 433 22.25 9.44 2.66
N TYR A 434 23.25 8.57 2.51
CA TYR A 434 23.69 7.63 3.55
C TYR A 434 24.13 8.39 4.80
N ASP A 435 24.78 9.53 4.64
CA ASP A 435 25.39 10.28 5.75
C ASP A 435 24.42 11.31 6.41
N SER A 436 23.21 11.50 5.88
CA SER A 436 22.23 12.49 6.38
C SER A 436 21.29 11.92 7.46
N GLY A 437 21.21 12.54 8.64
CA GLY A 437 20.27 12.15 9.71
C GLY A 437 20.98 11.87 11.04
N PRO A 438 20.23 11.57 12.13
CA PRO A 438 20.85 11.27 13.41
C PRO A 438 21.74 10.01 13.32
N LYS A 439 22.91 10.10 13.95
CA LYS A 439 23.87 9.00 14.06
C LYS A 439 23.35 7.88 14.96
#